data_AF-A0AAC8Q5H1-F1
#
_entry.id   AF-A0AAC8Q5H1-F1
#
_cell.length_a   1.000
_cell.length_b   1.000
_cell.length_c   1.000
_cell.angle_alpha   90.00
_cell.angle_beta   90.00
_cell.angle_gamma   90.00
#
_symmetry.space_group_name_H-M   'P 1'
#
loop_
_entity.id
_entity.type
_entity.pdbx_description
1 polymer ?
#
loop_
_entity_poly.entity_id
_entity_poly.type
_entity_poly.pdbx_seq_one_letter_code
_entity_poly.pdbx_strand_id
1 'polypeptide(L)'
;MRLVQSPLAFAGLETDLHGKQRRLVHKSIPTDTGKDFTWSEEEFTVRDYSEGLPGLVWRNFYGPPFLRMFGERLDTLPTGCRQSLGGDIVLVRPYELPTEAGTEAGTARELELISLLGPECFYDHERRTLPTRRPVLDALGQPLH
;
A
#
# COMPACT_ATOMS: atom_id res chain seq x y z
N MET A 1 -25.49 -12.26 -2.06
CA MET A 1 -24.17 -11.61 -1.91
C MET A 1 -24.31 -10.15 -2.33
N ARG A 2 -24.01 -9.21 -1.44
CA ARG A 2 -23.89 -7.79 -1.79
C ARG A 2 -22.42 -7.54 -2.12
N LEU A 3 -22.11 -7.25 -3.38
CA LEU A 3 -20.78 -6.78 -3.78
C LEU A 3 -20.56 -5.44 -3.09
N VAL A 4 -19.68 -5.41 -2.09
CA VAL A 4 -19.21 -4.16 -1.51
C VAL A 4 -18.14 -3.64 -2.46
N GLN A 5 -18.38 -2.46 -3.05
CA GLN A 5 -17.36 -1.78 -3.86
C GLN A 5 -16.23 -1.34 -2.93
N SER A 6 -15.21 -2.18 -2.76
CA SER A 6 -14.02 -1.78 -2.00
C SER A 6 -13.21 -0.78 -2.82
N PRO A 7 -12.81 0.37 -2.23
CA PRO A 7 -11.98 1.34 -2.94
C PRO A 7 -10.55 0.83 -3.19
N LEU A 8 -10.14 -0.22 -2.48
CA LEU A 8 -8.81 -0.80 -2.54
C LEU A 8 -8.87 -2.32 -2.31
N ALA A 9 -8.11 -3.09 -3.09
CA ALA A 9 -7.85 -4.49 -2.82
C ALA A 9 -6.43 -4.88 -3.24
N PHE A 10 -5.89 -5.90 -2.58
CA PHE A 10 -4.54 -6.38 -2.79
C PHE A 10 -4.51 -7.90 -2.97
N ALA A 11 -3.59 -8.38 -3.80
CA ALA A 11 -3.20 -9.79 -3.79
C ALA A 11 -1.68 -9.90 -3.91
N GLY A 12 -1.08 -10.78 -3.12
CA GLY A 12 0.35 -11.00 -3.02
C GLY A 12 0.65 -12.19 -2.11
N LEU A 13 1.93 -12.50 -1.94
CA LEU A 13 2.35 -13.50 -0.96
C LEU A 13 2.12 -12.96 0.45
N GLU A 14 1.81 -13.85 1.39
CA GLU A 14 1.60 -13.47 2.80
C GLU A 14 2.80 -12.71 3.37
N THR A 15 4.02 -13.16 3.08
CA THR A 15 5.27 -12.53 3.51
C THR A 15 5.41 -11.10 2.97
N ASP A 16 5.03 -10.87 1.72
CA ASP A 16 5.08 -9.55 1.07
C ASP A 16 4.05 -8.60 1.67
N LEU A 17 2.80 -9.08 1.82
CA LEU A 17 1.72 -8.31 2.45
C LEU A 17 2.09 -7.96 3.89
N HIS A 18 2.59 -8.92 4.66
CA HIS A 18 2.98 -8.73 6.05
C HIS A 18 4.13 -7.73 6.18
N GLY A 19 5.18 -7.87 5.36
CA GLY A 19 6.32 -6.95 5.38
C GLY A 19 5.98 -5.51 5.00
N LYS A 20 4.95 -5.31 4.17
CA LYS A 20 4.49 -3.97 3.78
C LYS A 20 3.48 -3.38 4.75
N GLN A 21 2.60 -4.21 5.32
CA GLN A 21 1.50 -3.76 6.19
C GLN A 21 1.87 -3.68 7.66
N ARG A 22 2.95 -4.35 8.08
CA ARG A 22 3.39 -4.38 9.47
C ARG A 22 4.87 -4.08 9.60
N ARG A 23 5.23 -3.50 10.73
CA ARG A 23 6.62 -3.26 11.13
C ARG A 23 6.83 -3.76 12.55
N LEU A 24 8.02 -4.27 12.82
CA LEU A 24 8.45 -4.62 14.17
C LEU A 24 8.96 -3.37 14.90
N VAL A 25 8.42 -3.08 16.08
CA VAL A 25 8.82 -1.98 16.94
C VAL A 25 9.38 -2.54 18.24
N HIS A 26 10.63 -2.19 18.53
CA HIS A 26 11.29 -2.55 19.78
C HIS A 26 10.97 -1.49 20.85
N LYS A 27 10.47 -1.96 21.99
CA LYS A 27 10.10 -1.12 23.14
C LYS A 27 10.90 -1.54 24.35
N SER A 28 11.17 -0.59 25.24
CA SER A 28 11.84 -0.84 26.51
C SER A 28 11.15 -0.11 27.64
N ILE A 29 11.07 -0.75 28.81
CA ILE A 29 10.64 -0.13 30.06
C ILE A 29 11.84 -0.19 31.03
N PRO A 30 12.30 0.96 31.55
CA PRO A 30 13.31 0.98 32.60
C PRO A 30 12.82 0.20 33.82
N THR A 31 13.70 -0.58 34.45
CA THR A 31 13.38 -1.24 35.72
C THR A 31 14.30 -0.75 36.84
N ASP A 32 13.81 -0.80 38.07
CA ASP A 32 14.56 -0.40 39.27
C ASP A 32 15.85 -1.23 39.50
N THR A 33 15.99 -2.36 38.80
CA THR A 33 17.18 -3.23 38.86
C THR A 33 18.31 -2.77 37.93
N GLY A 34 18.10 -1.72 37.14
CA GLY A 34 19.06 -1.19 36.17
C GLY A 34 19.17 -2.01 34.88
N LYS A 35 18.35 -3.05 34.70
CA LYS A 35 18.19 -3.77 33.44
C LYS A 35 16.84 -3.42 32.81
N ASP A 36 16.87 -2.79 31.64
CA ASP A 36 15.67 -2.52 30.87
C ASP A 36 14.99 -3.84 30.46
N PHE A 37 13.68 -3.92 30.64
CA PHE A 37 12.89 -4.98 30.04
C PHE A 37 12.59 -4.57 28.59
N THR A 38 13.06 -5.36 27.62
CA THR A 38 12.87 -5.10 26.20
C THR A 38 11.94 -6.14 25.57
N TRP A 39 11.07 -5.69 24.69
CA TRP A 39 10.20 -6.56 23.89
C TRP A 39 9.94 -5.96 22.51
N SER A 40 9.35 -6.76 21.63
CA SER A 40 9.02 -6.34 20.26
C SER A 40 7.54 -6.53 20.02
N GLU A 41 6.91 -5.56 19.34
CA GLU A 41 5.52 -5.63 18.93
C GLU A 41 5.40 -5.33 17.43
N GLU A 42 4.39 -5.91 16.79
CA GLU A 42 4.03 -5.53 15.43
C GLU A 42 3.04 -4.38 15.45
N GLU A 43 3.37 -3.33 14.70
CA GLU A 43 2.49 -2.20 14.45
C GLU A 43 2.14 -2.13 12.96
N PHE A 44 0.93 -1.69 12.64
CA PHE A 44 0.55 -1.41 11.25
C PHE A 44 1.37 -0.25 10.68
N THR A 45 1.81 -0.37 9.43
CA THR A 45 2.45 0.74 8.70
C THR A 45 1.41 1.80 8.32
N VAL A 46 0.26 1.35 7.82
CA VAL A 46 -0.99 2.12 7.70
C VAL A 46 -2.15 1.28 8.24
N ARG A 47 -3.06 1.89 8.99
CA ARG A 47 -4.16 1.18 9.66
C ARG A 47 -5.27 0.77 8.70
N ASP A 48 -5.58 1.65 7.77
CA ASP A 48 -6.58 1.44 6.74
C ASP A 48 -6.30 2.31 5.51
N TYR A 49 -7.09 2.14 4.46
CA TYR A 49 -6.90 2.83 3.18
C TYR A 49 -7.14 4.35 3.24
N SER A 50 -7.69 4.90 4.34
CA SER A 50 -7.78 6.36 4.54
C SER A 50 -6.44 7.00 4.89
N GLU A 51 -5.48 6.22 5.41
CA GLU A 51 -4.13 6.70 5.74
C GLU A 51 -3.18 6.68 4.52
N GLY A 52 -3.62 6.11 3.39
CA GLY A 52 -2.83 5.96 2.16
C GLY A 52 -2.48 4.49 1.91
N LEU A 53 -1.30 4.24 1.33
CA LEU A 53 -0.89 2.90 0.90
C LEU A 53 0.32 2.39 1.70
N PRO A 54 0.33 1.11 2.12
CA PRO A 54 1.49 0.50 2.77
C PRO A 54 2.68 0.29 1.79
N GLY A 55 2.41 0.28 0.49
CA GLY A 55 3.35 -0.07 -0.57
C GLY A 55 2.62 -0.55 -1.82
N LEU A 56 3.36 -1.05 -2.80
CA LEU A 56 2.81 -1.80 -3.94
C LEU A 56 3.04 -3.28 -3.73
N VAL A 57 2.06 -4.12 -4.01
CA VAL A 57 2.20 -5.59 -3.97
C VAL A 57 2.02 -6.16 -5.38
N TRP A 58 2.02 -7.49 -5.53
CA TRP A 58 1.87 -8.13 -6.83
C TRP A 58 0.66 -7.61 -7.64
N ARG A 59 -0.53 -7.53 -7.03
CA ARG A 59 -1.74 -6.96 -7.66
C ARG A 59 -2.37 -5.92 -6.76
N ASN A 60 -2.48 -4.69 -7.25
CA ASN A 60 -3.11 -3.57 -6.56
C ASN A 60 -4.32 -3.12 -7.37
N PHE A 61 -5.50 -3.26 -6.79
CA PHE A 61 -6.76 -2.87 -7.41
C PHE A 61 -7.21 -1.54 -6.80
N TYR A 62 -7.21 -0.50 -7.62
CA TYR A 62 -7.56 0.86 -7.22
C TYR A 62 -8.92 1.24 -7.75
N GLY A 63 -9.83 1.59 -6.84
CA GLY A 63 -11.11 2.19 -7.14
C GLY A 63 -11.08 3.72 -7.17
N PRO A 64 -12.23 4.38 -7.36
CA PRO A 64 -12.31 5.80 -7.67
C PRO A 64 -11.55 6.76 -6.74
N PRO A 65 -11.55 6.58 -5.39
CA PRO A 65 -10.78 7.46 -4.50
C PRO A 65 -9.27 7.47 -4.81
N PHE A 66 -8.72 6.30 -5.12
CA PHE A 66 -7.31 6.15 -5.47
C PHE A 66 -7.02 6.62 -6.89
N LEU A 67 -7.94 6.38 -7.84
CA LEU A 67 -7.81 6.92 -9.20
C LEU A 67 -7.76 8.45 -9.20
N ARG A 68 -8.63 9.12 -8.42
CA ARG A 68 -8.58 10.57 -8.22
C ARG A 68 -7.29 11.02 -7.52
N MET A 69 -6.86 10.27 -6.51
CA MET A 69 -5.63 10.57 -5.79
C MET A 69 -4.40 10.54 -6.71
N PHE A 70 -4.27 9.53 -7.58
CA PHE A 70 -3.15 9.44 -8.51
C PHE A 70 -3.30 10.38 -9.72
N GLY A 71 -4.52 10.54 -10.25
CA GLY A 71 -4.78 11.35 -11.45
C GLY A 71 -3.97 10.87 -12.66
N GLU A 72 -3.45 11.84 -13.42
CA GLU A 72 -2.66 11.60 -14.65
C GLU A 72 -1.37 10.81 -14.40
N ARG A 73 -0.91 10.68 -13.14
CA ARG A 73 0.26 9.85 -12.81
C ARG A 73 0.04 8.36 -13.09
N LEU A 74 -1.21 7.91 -13.20
CA LEU A 74 -1.47 6.54 -13.64
C LEU A 74 -1.10 6.34 -15.12
N ASP A 75 -1.16 7.39 -15.95
CA ASP A 75 -0.83 7.30 -17.38
C ASP A 75 0.69 7.31 -17.63
N THR A 76 1.50 7.64 -16.62
CA THR A 76 2.97 7.62 -16.72
C THR A 76 3.57 6.23 -16.43
N LEU A 77 2.75 5.27 -16.00
CA LEU A 77 3.24 3.92 -15.71
C LEU A 77 3.69 3.20 -16.98
N PRO A 78 4.75 2.37 -16.91
CA PRO A 78 5.20 1.57 -18.04
C PRO A 78 4.09 0.68 -18.61
N THR A 79 4.15 0.44 -19.92
CA THR A 79 3.23 -0.46 -20.62
C THR A 79 3.23 -1.84 -19.97
N GLY A 80 2.04 -2.38 -19.71
CA GLY A 80 1.86 -3.68 -19.05
C GLY A 80 1.73 -3.61 -17.53
N CYS A 81 2.21 -2.54 -16.88
CA CYS A 81 2.06 -2.35 -15.43
C CYS A 81 0.65 -1.91 -15.03
N ARG A 82 -0.11 -1.30 -15.95
CA ARG A 82 -1.49 -0.83 -15.73
C ARG A 82 -2.49 -1.53 -16.63
N GLN A 83 -3.63 -1.92 -16.07
CA GLN A 83 -4.76 -2.44 -16.82
C GLN A 83 -6.08 -1.86 -16.28
N SER A 84 -6.90 -1.26 -17.14
CA SER A 84 -8.28 -0.91 -16.78
C SER A 84 -9.14 -2.18 -16.76
N LEU A 85 -9.93 -2.35 -15.71
CA LEU A 85 -10.84 -3.50 -15.54
C LEU A 85 -12.32 -3.14 -15.77
N GLY A 86 -12.60 -1.89 -16.12
CA GLY A 86 -13.96 -1.33 -16.19
C GLY A 86 -14.48 -0.89 -14.82
N GLY A 87 -15.59 -0.14 -14.82
CA GLY A 87 -16.25 0.31 -13.58
C GLY A 87 -15.37 1.18 -12.67
N ASP A 88 -14.50 2.01 -13.26
CA ASP A 88 -13.53 2.85 -12.54
C ASP A 88 -12.59 2.07 -11.61
N ILE A 89 -12.20 0.86 -12.04
CA ILE A 89 -11.19 0.04 -11.38
C ILE A 89 -9.95 -0.09 -12.28
N VAL A 90 -8.79 0.18 -11.70
CA VAL A 90 -7.49 -0.02 -12.35
C VAL A 90 -6.68 -1.04 -11.56
N LEU A 91 -6.12 -2.01 -12.28
CA LEU A 91 -5.11 -2.94 -11.77
C LEU A 91 -3.72 -2.36 -12.06
N VAL A 92 -2.90 -2.24 -11.02
CA VAL A 92 -1.47 -1.99 -11.11
C VAL A 92 -0.69 -3.20 -10.64
N ARG A 93 0.24 -3.67 -11.47
CA ARG A 93 1.12 -4.82 -11.21
C ARG A 93 2.57 -4.41 -11.46
N PRO A 94 3.43 -4.37 -10.42
CA PRO A 94 4.85 -4.09 -10.61
C PRO A 94 5.53 -5.19 -11.44
N TYR A 95 5.16 -6.45 -11.23
CA TYR A 95 5.80 -7.61 -11.86
C TYR A 95 4.77 -8.72 -12.17
N GLU A 96 5.17 -9.74 -12.92
CA GLU A 96 4.25 -10.74 -13.47
C GLU A 96 3.89 -11.83 -12.45
N LEU A 97 4.87 -12.30 -11.68
CA LEU A 97 4.70 -13.39 -10.72
C LEU A 97 4.79 -12.89 -9.28
N PRO A 98 3.99 -13.44 -8.35
CA PRO A 98 4.03 -13.03 -6.95
C PRO A 98 5.37 -13.35 -6.27
N THR A 99 6.12 -14.31 -6.80
CA THR A 99 7.45 -14.72 -6.31
C THR A 99 8.54 -13.70 -6.58
N GLU A 100 8.29 -12.70 -7.43
CA GLU A 100 9.24 -11.61 -7.67
C GLU A 100 9.24 -10.58 -6.53
N ALA A 101 8.22 -10.61 -5.66
CA ALA A 101 8.15 -9.77 -4.46
C ALA A 101 9.38 -9.97 -3.56
N GLY A 102 9.99 -8.87 -3.13
CA GLY A 102 11.18 -8.89 -2.26
C GLY A 102 12.48 -9.30 -2.94
N THR A 103 12.46 -9.67 -4.23
CA THR A 103 13.69 -9.79 -5.02
C THR A 103 14.26 -8.40 -5.31
N GLU A 104 15.55 -8.30 -5.66
CA GLU A 104 16.17 -7.02 -6.02
C GLU A 104 15.46 -6.36 -7.22
N ALA A 105 15.17 -7.15 -8.26
CA ALA A 105 14.44 -6.68 -9.44
C ALA A 105 13.01 -6.25 -9.10
N GLY A 106 12.29 -7.03 -8.29
CA GLY A 106 10.94 -6.70 -7.83
C GLY A 106 10.92 -5.41 -7.02
N THR A 107 11.87 -5.26 -6.09
CA THR A 107 12.01 -4.06 -5.25
C THR A 107 12.33 -2.82 -6.08
N ALA A 108 13.28 -2.92 -7.02
CA ALA A 108 13.60 -1.81 -7.93
C ALA A 108 12.38 -1.38 -8.75
N ARG A 109 11.58 -2.35 -9.22
CA ARG A 109 10.37 -2.10 -9.97
C ARG A 109 9.26 -1.47 -9.12
N GLU A 110 9.09 -1.90 -7.87
CA GLU A 110 8.17 -1.25 -6.94
C GLU A 110 8.56 0.21 -6.69
N LEU A 111 9.84 0.48 -6.44
CA LEU A 111 10.34 1.84 -6.22
C LEU A 111 10.18 2.73 -7.46
N GLU A 112 10.43 2.19 -8.66
CA GLU A 112 10.16 2.88 -9.93
C GLU A 112 8.69 3.30 -10.03
N LEU A 113 7.75 2.37 -9.80
CA LEU A 113 6.33 2.68 -9.88
C LEU A 113 5.87 3.64 -8.77
N ILE A 114 6.40 3.50 -7.56
CA ILE A 114 6.11 4.43 -6.44
C ILE A 114 6.58 5.84 -6.79
N SER A 115 7.76 5.98 -7.39
CA SER A 115 8.29 7.28 -7.85
C SER A 115 7.36 7.94 -8.88
N LEU A 116 6.83 7.15 -9.82
CA LEU A 116 5.91 7.64 -10.86
C LEU A 116 4.52 8.01 -10.30
N LEU A 117 3.97 7.19 -9.40
CA LEU A 117 2.66 7.42 -8.76
C LEU A 117 2.69 8.54 -7.71
N GLY A 118 3.87 8.83 -7.18
CA GLY A 118 4.11 9.81 -6.13
C GLY A 118 4.41 9.13 -4.81
N PRO A 119 5.65 9.22 -4.29
CA PRO A 119 6.04 8.59 -3.03
C PRO A 119 5.21 9.09 -1.83
N GLU A 120 4.66 10.31 -1.90
CA GLU A 120 3.82 10.88 -0.86
C GLU A 120 2.50 10.11 -0.60
N CYS A 121 2.10 9.24 -1.53
CA CYS A 121 0.92 8.38 -1.42
C CYS A 121 1.19 7.08 -0.62
N PHE A 122 2.47 6.77 -0.35
CA PHE A 122 2.92 5.51 0.22
C PHE A 122 3.63 5.71 1.56
N TYR A 123 3.58 4.69 2.41
CA TYR A 123 4.33 4.66 3.65
C TYR A 123 5.82 4.57 3.34
N ASP A 124 6.61 5.43 3.97
CA ASP A 124 8.06 5.41 3.84
C ASP A 124 8.62 4.38 4.83
N HIS A 125 9.05 3.23 4.32
CA HIS A 125 9.59 2.14 5.14
C HIS A 125 10.96 2.47 5.74
N GLU A 126 11.76 3.30 5.08
CA GLU A 126 13.07 3.71 5.56
C GLU A 126 12.95 4.71 6.71
N ARG A 127 12.15 5.77 6.50
CA ARG A 127 11.94 6.86 7.48
C ARG A 127 10.86 6.56 8.50
N ARG A 128 10.08 5.51 8.26
CA ARG A 128 8.97 5.06 9.10
C ARG A 128 7.88 6.14 9.28
N THR A 129 7.55 6.83 8.19
CA THR A 129 6.59 7.94 8.17
C THR A 129 5.35 7.63 7.34
N LEU A 130 4.19 8.10 7.81
CA LEU A 130 2.91 7.94 7.11
C LEU A 130 2.87 8.72 5.77
N PRO A 131 2.04 8.26 4.81
CA PRO A 131 1.72 9.03 3.61
C PRO A 131 1.22 10.44 3.93
N THR A 132 1.73 11.43 3.19
CA THR A 132 1.30 12.84 3.30
C THR A 132 0.20 13.19 2.30
N ARG A 133 -0.01 12.36 1.26
CA ARG A 133 -1.16 12.42 0.35
C ARG A 133 -2.04 11.19 0.57
N ARG A 134 -3.33 11.44 0.81
CA ARG A 134 -4.32 10.42 1.18
C ARG A 134 -5.53 10.48 0.25
N PRO A 135 -6.24 9.36 0.04
CA PRO A 135 -7.42 9.36 -0.81
C PRO A 135 -8.56 10.12 -0.12
N VAL A 136 -9.34 10.87 -0.91
CA VAL A 136 -10.59 11.47 -0.43
C VAL A 136 -11.69 10.42 -0.54
N LEU A 137 -12.09 9.88 0.61
CA LEU A 137 -13.16 8.90 0.72
C LEU A 137 -14.49 9.64 0.80
N ASP A 138 -15.03 10.06 -0.34
CA ASP A 138 -16.43 10.51 -0.38
C ASP A 138 -17.32 9.36 0.07
N ALA A 139 -18.34 9.65 0.89
CA ALA A 139 -19.16 8.67 1.59
C ALA A 139 -19.45 7.43 0.73
N LEU A 140 -18.88 6.28 1.13
CA LEU A 140 -18.97 4.96 0.48
C LEU A 140 -20.41 4.38 0.50
N GLY A 141 -21.44 5.20 0.28
CA GLY A 141 -22.82 4.84 0.57
C GLY A 141 -23.93 5.60 -0.16
N GLN A 142 -23.65 6.44 -1.15
CA GLN A 142 -24.74 6.92 -2.02
C GLN A 142 -25.02 5.86 -3.10
N PRO A 143 -26.25 5.30 -3.17
CA PRO A 143 -26.62 4.44 -4.27
C PRO A 143 -26.60 5.27 -5.55
N LEU A 144 -25.92 4.76 -6.58
CA LEU A 144 -26.02 5.32 -7.93
C LEU A 144 -27.49 5.22 -8.36
N HIS A 145 -28.13 6.37 -8.58
CA HIS A 145 -29.49 6.50 -9.11
C HIS A 145 -29.54 6.19 -10.61
#